data_AF-A0A0S8ZMV0-F1
#
_entry.id   AF-A0A0S8ZMV0-F1
#
_cell.length_a   1.000
_cell.length_b   1.000
_cell.length_c   1.000
_cell.angle_alpha   90.00
_cell.angle_beta   90.00
_cell.angle_gamma   90.00
#
_symmetry.space_group_name_H-M   'P 1'
#
loop_
_entity.id
_entity.type
_entity.pdbx_description
1 polymer ?
#
loop_
_entity_poly.entity_id
_entity_poly.type
_entity_poly.pdbx_seq_one_letter_code
_entity_poly.pdbx_strand_id
1 'polypeptide(L)'
;MLSGGAGNDLLIGGVGVDRLNGGVGADRFDFDFLSEMGLGTLRDVVGDFKTSEGDKIDLSTLDANVATAVNDAFSYIGANAFSSNATGQVRFAGGILFGSTDADTAAEFEISLIGVPTLVSADIIA
;
A
#
# COMPACT_ATOMS: atom_id res chain seq x y z
N MET A 1 -17.08 -2.09 -0.65
CA MET A 1 -16.42 -2.92 -1.67
C MET A 1 -16.49 -2.17 -2.97
N LEU A 2 -15.34 -1.86 -3.54
CA LEU A 2 -15.14 -1.19 -4.82
C LEU A 2 -14.59 -2.20 -5.83
N SER A 3 -15.07 -2.17 -7.07
CA SER A 3 -14.63 -3.08 -8.13
C SER A 3 -14.37 -2.30 -9.41
N GLY A 4 -13.19 -2.49 -10.02
CA GLY A 4 -12.83 -1.89 -11.32
C GLY A 4 -13.50 -2.60 -12.48
N GLY A 5 -13.36 -3.92 -12.54
CA GLY A 5 -14.02 -4.77 -13.51
C GLY A 5 -13.05 -5.24 -14.59
N ALA A 6 -13.18 -4.72 -15.82
CA ALA A 6 -12.28 -5.07 -16.90
C ALA A 6 -11.69 -3.80 -17.49
N GLY A 7 -10.38 -3.81 -17.73
CA GLY A 7 -9.63 -2.63 -18.13
C GLY A 7 -8.55 -2.32 -17.11
N ASN A 8 -7.85 -1.21 -17.31
CA ASN A 8 -6.87 -0.73 -16.34
C ASN A 8 -7.56 0.34 -15.48
N ASP A 9 -7.93 -0.03 -14.27
CA ASP A 9 -8.75 0.79 -13.39
C ASP A 9 -7.92 1.51 -12.32
N LEU A 10 -8.39 2.67 -11.88
CA LEU A 10 -7.88 3.39 -10.71
C LEU A 10 -8.91 3.25 -9.59
N LEU A 11 -8.50 2.64 -8.48
CA LEU A 11 -9.34 2.37 -7.32
C LEU A 11 -8.85 3.18 -6.12
N ILE A 12 -9.68 4.12 -5.68
CA ILE A 12 -9.47 4.95 -4.49
C ILE A 12 -10.52 4.54 -3.46
N GLY A 13 -10.10 3.92 -2.36
CA GLY A 13 -11.00 3.52 -1.27
C GLY A 13 -11.51 4.72 -0.47
N GLY A 14 -10.60 5.66 -0.18
CA GLY A 14 -10.86 6.82 0.67
C GLY A 14 -10.93 6.43 2.15
N VAL A 15 -11.56 7.30 2.96
CA VAL A 15 -11.68 7.06 4.41
C VAL A 15 -12.57 5.86 4.70
N GLY A 16 -12.05 4.87 5.41
CA GLY A 16 -12.85 3.76 5.88
C GLY A 16 -12.06 2.48 6.07
N VAL A 17 -12.77 1.36 6.04
CA VAL A 17 -12.18 0.03 5.90
C VAL A 17 -12.73 -0.53 4.60
N ASP A 18 -11.91 -0.46 3.57
CA ASP A 18 -12.33 -0.73 2.21
C ASP A 18 -11.91 -2.11 1.72
N ARG A 19 -12.68 -2.59 0.74
CA ARG A 19 -12.43 -3.82 0.00
C ARG A 19 -12.34 -3.47 -1.46
N LEU A 20 -11.15 -3.58 -2.04
CA LEU A 20 -10.86 -3.17 -3.40
C LEU A 20 -10.59 -4.41 -4.26
N ASN A 21 -11.26 -4.50 -5.40
CA ASN A 21 -11.01 -5.54 -6.40
C ASN A 21 -10.76 -4.89 -7.77
N GLY A 22 -9.57 -5.04 -8.31
CA GLY A 22 -9.22 -4.48 -9.62
C GLY A 22 -9.99 -5.17 -10.73
N GLY A 23 -9.98 -6.50 -10.72
CA GLY A 23 -10.60 -7.35 -11.73
C GLY A 23 -9.58 -7.86 -12.75
N VAL A 24 -9.80 -7.55 -14.03
CA VAL A 24 -8.94 -7.96 -15.14
C VAL A 24 -8.29 -6.73 -15.75
N GLY A 25 -6.97 -6.67 -15.69
CA GLY A 25 -6.16 -5.62 -16.32
C GLY A 25 -5.07 -5.16 -15.37
N ALA A 26 -4.37 -4.08 -15.75
CA ALA A 26 -3.31 -3.51 -14.91
C ALA A 26 -3.89 -2.39 -14.05
N ASP A 27 -4.30 -2.74 -12.83
CA ASP A 27 -5.06 -1.86 -11.95
C ASP A 27 -4.14 -1.09 -10.99
N ARG A 28 -4.59 0.09 -10.55
CA ARG A 28 -3.92 0.90 -9.53
C ARG A 28 -4.81 1.03 -8.31
N PHE A 29 -4.29 0.61 -7.16
CA PHE A 29 -4.90 0.80 -5.85
C PHE A 29 -4.20 1.96 -5.17
N ASP A 30 -4.91 3.07 -5.04
CA ASP A 30 -4.35 4.38 -4.70
C ASP A 30 -4.75 4.79 -3.28
N PHE A 31 -3.77 5.26 -2.52
CA PHE A 31 -3.89 5.62 -1.10
C PHE A 31 -3.28 7.00 -0.89
N ASP A 32 -4.14 8.02 -0.76
CA ASP A 32 -3.72 9.42 -0.81
C ASP A 32 -3.30 9.98 0.55
N PHE A 33 -4.00 9.56 1.62
CA PHE A 33 -3.79 10.16 2.94
C PHE A 33 -3.69 9.11 4.05
N LEU A 34 -2.76 9.34 5.00
CA LEU A 34 -2.61 8.44 6.15
C LEU A 34 -3.90 8.33 6.98
N SER A 35 -4.73 9.39 7.00
CA SER A 35 -6.03 9.40 7.68
C SER A 35 -7.08 8.47 7.06
N GLU A 36 -6.85 7.99 5.84
CA GLU A 36 -7.70 7.01 5.16
C GLU A 36 -7.30 5.58 5.53
N MET A 37 -6.10 5.40 6.05
CA MET A 37 -5.50 4.11 6.30
C MET A 37 -5.60 3.70 7.77
N GLY A 38 -5.38 2.41 8.03
CA GLY A 38 -5.44 1.87 9.38
C GLY A 38 -4.57 0.64 9.57
N LEU A 39 -4.58 0.15 10.81
CA LEU A 39 -3.83 -1.02 11.25
C LEU A 39 -4.78 -2.16 11.63
N GLY A 40 -4.33 -3.41 11.52
CA GLY A 40 -5.05 -4.54 12.10
C GLY A 40 -6.40 -4.78 11.43
N THR A 41 -7.50 -4.61 12.16
CA THR A 41 -8.87 -4.76 11.59
C THR A 41 -9.37 -3.51 10.88
N LEU A 42 -8.63 -2.40 10.97
CA LEU A 42 -8.96 -1.11 10.35
C LEU A 42 -8.23 -0.88 9.02
N ARG A 43 -7.42 -1.85 8.57
CA ARG A 43 -6.71 -1.76 7.30
C ARG A 43 -7.62 -2.09 6.11
N ASP A 44 -7.27 -1.53 4.97
CA ASP A 44 -7.89 -1.89 3.70
C ASP A 44 -7.47 -3.27 3.20
N VAL A 45 -8.32 -3.84 2.35
CA VAL A 45 -8.13 -5.17 1.78
C VAL A 45 -8.22 -5.09 0.26
N VAL A 46 -7.13 -5.37 -0.42
CA VAL A 46 -7.08 -5.64 -1.85
C VAL A 46 -7.28 -7.14 -2.08
N GLY A 47 -8.35 -7.49 -2.78
CA GLY A 47 -8.83 -8.87 -2.86
C GLY A 47 -8.21 -9.72 -3.97
N ASP A 48 -7.70 -9.11 -5.03
CA ASP A 48 -7.34 -9.79 -6.28
C ASP A 48 -6.07 -9.26 -6.96
N PHE A 49 -5.18 -8.61 -6.20
CA PHE A 49 -3.92 -8.06 -6.71
C PHE A 49 -3.08 -9.11 -7.44
N LYS A 50 -2.60 -8.77 -8.65
CA LYS A 50 -1.77 -9.63 -9.49
C LYS A 50 -0.64 -8.84 -10.14
N THR A 51 0.57 -9.05 -9.62
CA THR A 51 1.83 -8.62 -10.27
C THR A 51 1.90 -9.02 -11.76
N SER A 52 1.36 -10.19 -12.13
CA SER A 52 1.38 -10.67 -13.51
C SER A 52 0.49 -9.88 -14.49
N GLU A 53 -0.58 -9.25 -13.99
CA GLU A 53 -1.45 -8.39 -14.81
C GLU A 53 -0.93 -6.95 -14.85
N GLY A 54 0.00 -6.60 -13.96
CA GLY A 54 0.67 -5.31 -13.92
C GLY A 54 0.15 -4.39 -12.83
N ASP A 55 -0.63 -4.91 -11.89
CA ASP A 55 -1.21 -4.15 -10.79
C ASP A 55 -0.16 -3.40 -9.98
N LYS A 56 -0.59 -2.27 -9.41
CA LYS A 56 0.25 -1.38 -8.61
C LYS A 56 -0.46 -0.93 -7.35
N ILE A 57 0.29 -0.88 -6.26
CA ILE A 57 -0.08 -0.08 -5.09
C ILE A 57 0.56 1.29 -5.30
N ASP A 58 -0.27 2.32 -5.36
CA ASP A 58 0.15 3.71 -5.51
C ASP A 58 0.15 4.39 -4.15
N LEU A 59 1.34 4.82 -3.72
CA LEU A 59 1.60 5.56 -2.49
C LEU A 59 2.27 6.91 -2.82
N SER A 60 2.32 7.31 -4.09
CA SER A 60 3.11 8.47 -4.53
C SER A 60 2.56 9.81 -4.06
N THR A 61 1.30 9.85 -3.65
CA THR A 61 0.62 11.02 -3.06
C THR A 61 0.71 11.04 -1.53
N LEU A 62 1.07 9.92 -0.91
CA LEU A 62 1.19 9.78 0.53
C LEU A 62 2.60 10.17 1.00
N ASP A 63 2.65 11.12 1.93
CA ASP A 63 3.92 11.61 2.47
C ASP A 63 4.58 10.56 3.38
N ALA A 64 5.77 10.11 2.96
CA ALA A 64 6.57 9.14 3.67
C ALA A 64 7.25 9.68 4.94
N ASN A 65 7.20 11.00 5.18
CA ASN A 65 7.77 11.61 6.37
C ASN A 65 6.96 12.83 6.87
N VAL A 66 6.06 12.57 7.80
CA VAL A 66 5.17 13.58 8.39
C VAL A 66 5.88 14.69 9.18
N ALA A 67 7.20 14.58 9.40
CA ALA A 67 8.00 15.61 10.05
C ALA A 67 8.52 16.67 9.05
N THR A 68 8.37 16.46 7.74
CA THR A 68 8.71 17.46 6.72
C THR A 68 7.44 18.08 6.12
N ALA A 69 7.63 19.12 5.31
CA ALA A 69 6.54 19.77 4.58
C ALA A 69 6.54 19.41 3.09
N VAL A 70 7.43 18.50 2.67
CA VAL A 70 7.56 18.03 1.31
C VAL A 70 6.99 16.63 1.26
N ASN A 71 6.34 16.28 0.16
CA ASN A 71 5.90 14.91 -0.07
C ASN A 71 7.14 14.01 -0.30
N ASP A 72 7.58 13.32 0.74
CA ASP A 72 8.69 12.39 0.68
C ASP A 72 8.24 11.04 0.10
N ALA A 73 9.09 10.40 -0.70
CA ALA A 73 8.77 9.12 -1.34
C ALA A 73 9.08 7.92 -0.44
N PHE A 74 8.25 6.88 -0.52
CA PHE A 74 8.51 5.60 0.16
C PHE A 74 9.60 4.76 -0.52
N SER A 75 10.28 3.93 0.26
CA SER A 75 11.27 2.95 -0.19
C SER A 75 10.83 1.54 0.15
N TYR A 76 10.61 0.72 -0.88
CA TYR A 76 10.27 -0.69 -0.70
C TYR A 76 11.50 -1.53 -0.33
N ILE A 77 11.49 -2.08 0.89
CA ILE A 77 12.60 -2.85 1.45
C ILE A 77 12.40 -4.37 1.36
N GLY A 78 11.37 -4.84 0.64
CA GLY A 78 11.03 -6.25 0.53
C GLY A 78 10.44 -6.80 1.84
N ALA A 79 10.89 -7.99 2.24
CA ALA A 79 10.43 -8.64 3.47
C ALA A 79 11.26 -8.28 4.72
N ASN A 80 12.33 -7.48 4.55
CA ASN A 80 13.20 -7.06 5.66
C ASN A 80 12.38 -6.39 6.77
N ALA A 81 12.77 -6.60 8.02
CA ALA A 81 12.17 -5.90 9.15
C ALA A 81 12.46 -4.40 9.06
N PHE A 82 11.55 -3.58 9.61
CA PHE A 82 11.81 -2.17 9.79
C PHE A 82 13.07 -1.94 10.61
N SER A 83 13.85 -0.95 10.18
CA SER A 83 15.04 -0.54 10.92
C SER A 83 14.64 0.29 12.14
N SER A 84 15.57 0.63 13.04
CA SER A 84 15.27 1.52 14.17
C SER A 84 14.86 2.95 13.76
N ASN A 85 15.09 3.30 12.49
CA ASN A 85 14.53 4.47 11.85
C ASN A 85 13.83 4.00 10.56
N ALA A 86 12.54 3.72 10.65
CA ALA A 86 11.75 3.21 9.55
C ALA A 86 11.11 4.29 8.68
N THR A 87 11.46 5.58 8.86
CA THR A 87 10.84 6.68 8.12
C THR A 87 10.90 6.42 6.62
N GLY A 88 9.73 6.38 6.00
CA GLY A 88 9.53 6.11 4.59
C GLY A 88 9.85 4.69 4.12
N GLN A 89 9.95 3.72 5.03
CA GLN A 89 10.09 2.31 4.65
C GLN A 89 8.71 1.68 4.42
N VAL A 90 8.59 0.93 3.32
CA VAL A 90 7.46 0.01 3.09
C VAL A 90 7.97 -1.41 2.93
N ARG A 91 7.29 -2.37 3.57
CA ARG A 91 7.70 -3.79 3.59
C ARG A 91 6.50 -4.70 3.40
N PHE A 92 6.72 -5.85 2.78
CA PHE A 92 5.67 -6.85 2.58
C PHE A 92 5.99 -8.15 3.33
N ALA A 93 5.08 -8.58 4.20
CA ALA A 93 5.22 -9.83 4.93
C ALA A 93 3.85 -10.47 5.21
N GLY A 94 3.72 -11.77 4.93
CA GLY A 94 2.51 -12.53 5.30
C GLY A 94 1.22 -12.04 4.63
N GLY A 95 1.28 -11.50 3.41
CA GLY A 95 0.12 -10.97 2.70
C GLY A 95 -0.25 -9.54 3.11
N ILE A 96 0.59 -8.85 3.87
CA ILE A 96 0.34 -7.48 4.33
C ILE A 96 1.50 -6.59 3.89
N LEU A 97 1.16 -5.46 3.27
CA LEU A 97 2.07 -4.34 3.06
C LEU A 97 1.98 -3.42 4.29
N PHE A 98 3.11 -3.14 4.90
CA PHE A 98 3.25 -2.24 6.05
C PHE A 98 4.04 -1.02 5.59
N GLY A 99 3.65 0.17 6.03
CA GLY A 99 4.43 1.38 5.82
C GLY A 99 4.66 2.16 7.10
N SER A 100 5.81 2.82 7.17
CA SER A 100 6.18 3.71 8.27
C SER A 100 6.47 5.12 7.76
N THR A 101 6.00 6.11 8.50
CA THR A 101 6.11 7.54 8.20
C THR A 101 6.93 8.32 9.22
N ASP A 102 7.40 7.66 10.29
CA ASP A 102 8.21 8.30 11.32
C ASP A 102 9.41 7.44 11.75
N ALA A 103 10.18 7.93 12.72
CA ALA A 103 11.48 7.37 13.08
C ALA A 103 11.36 6.33 14.20
N ASP A 104 10.66 5.23 13.94
CA ASP A 104 10.59 4.11 14.87
C ASP A 104 10.64 2.73 14.17
N THR A 105 10.05 1.70 14.79
CA THR A 105 9.99 0.32 14.26
C THR A 105 8.55 -0.17 14.03
N ALA A 106 7.57 0.69 14.29
CA ALA A 106 6.15 0.42 14.12
C ALA A 106 5.73 0.67 12.66
N ALA A 107 4.52 0.23 12.34
CA ALA A 107 3.87 0.59 11.09
C ALA A 107 2.82 1.64 11.41
N GLU A 108 2.69 2.64 10.53
CA GLU A 108 1.68 3.69 10.64
C GLU A 108 0.46 3.34 9.78
N PHE A 109 0.63 2.45 8.80
CA PHE A 109 -0.47 1.87 8.04
C PHE A 109 -0.18 0.44 7.59
N GLU A 110 -1.27 -0.28 7.30
CA GLU A 110 -1.24 -1.60 6.69
C GLU A 110 -2.20 -1.66 5.49
N ILE A 111 -1.89 -2.50 4.51
CA ILE A 111 -2.79 -2.91 3.43
C ILE A 111 -2.73 -4.43 3.30
N SER A 112 -3.88 -5.11 3.39
CA SER A 112 -3.95 -6.56 3.17
C SER A 112 -4.05 -6.88 1.68
N LEU A 113 -3.13 -7.68 1.15
CA LEU A 113 -3.16 -8.19 -0.22
C LEU A 113 -3.50 -9.69 -0.20
N ILE A 114 -4.76 -10.03 -0.45
CA ILE A 114 -5.26 -11.39 -0.34
C ILE A 114 -4.67 -12.27 -1.44
N GLY A 115 -4.15 -13.44 -1.05
CA GLY A 115 -3.63 -14.43 -2.00
C GLY A 115 -2.31 -14.06 -2.67
N VAL A 116 -1.69 -12.94 -2.30
CA VAL A 116 -0.40 -12.49 -2.83
C VAL A 116 0.75 -13.11 -2.03
N PRO A 117 1.56 -14.02 -2.62
CA PRO A 117 2.65 -14.67 -1.91
C PRO A 117 3.91 -13.81 -1.84
N THR A 118 4.12 -12.94 -2.82
CA THR A 118 5.30 -12.10 -2.97
C THR A 118 4.91 -10.79 -3.64
N LEU A 119 5.58 -9.71 -3.25
CA LEU A 119 5.46 -8.39 -3.86
C LEU A 119 6.86 -7.90 -4.25
N VAL A 120 7.01 -7.27 -5.42
CA VAL A 120 8.31 -6.75 -5.89
C VAL A 120 8.33 -5.23 -5.90
N SER A 121 9.51 -4.61 -5.96
CA SER A 121 9.61 -3.14 -6.00
C SER A 121 8.88 -2.51 -7.17
N ALA A 122 8.76 -3.24 -8.30
CA ALA A 122 8.01 -2.77 -9.47
C ALA A 122 6.50 -2.73 -9.25
N ASP A 123 5.98 -3.29 -8.16
CA ASP A 123 4.56 -3.27 -7.79
C ASP A 123 4.18 -2.03 -6.98
N ILE A 124 5.16 -1.26 -6.52
CA ILE A 124 4.96 -0.06 -5.72
C ILE A 124 5.25 1.17 -6.60
N ILE A 125 4.35 2.13 -6.57
CA ILE A 125 4.59 3.48 -7.06
C ILE A 125 4.79 4.35 -5.82
N ALA A 126 5.94 5.00 -5.72
CA ALA A 126 6.37 5.82 -4.60
C ALA A 126 7.05 7.09 -5.10
#